data_AF-A0A2M6YWT0-F1
#
_entry.id   AF-A0A2M6YWT0-F1
#
_cell.length_a   1.000
_cell.length_b   1.000
_cell.length_c   1.000
_cell.angle_alpha   90.00
_cell.angle_beta   90.00
_cell.angle_gamma   90.00
#
_symmetry.space_group_name_H-M   'P 1'
#
loop_
_entity.id
_entity.type
_entity.pdbx_description
1 polymer ?
#
loop_
_entity_poly.entity_id
_entity_poly.type
_entity_poly.pdbx_seq_one_letter_code
_entity_poly.pdbx_strand_id
1 'polypeptide(L)'
;MIVGGAAWCGETLCAMPGGGQQPEMDTMIAYCGLDCEGCPIHLATLEQDHSKQRAMRLEIARICSQQYCMDLLPQDVTDCDGCRSQTGRLFSGCTRCEIRKCAIDRKLTSCAFCVNYACDKLRKHFDTDPAARTRLEVIRSAT
;
A
#
# COMPACT_ATOMS: atom_id res chain seq x y z
N MET A 1 -43.44 14.27 55.20
CA MET A 1 -44.36 13.43 54.41
C MET A 1 -43.62 13.08 53.12
N ILE A 2 -42.85 11.98 53.12
CA ILE A 2 -43.01 10.76 52.27
C ILE A 2 -43.40 11.15 50.83
N VAL A 3 -42.58 10.95 49.80
CA VAL A 3 -42.17 9.68 49.14
C VAL A 3 -40.94 9.99 48.25
N GLY A 4 -39.86 9.20 48.24
CA GLY A 4 -39.72 7.96 47.45
C GLY A 4 -39.06 8.32 46.11
N GLY A 5 -38.06 7.66 45.56
CA GLY A 5 -37.36 6.42 45.82
C GLY A 5 -36.37 6.25 44.65
N ALA A 6 -35.22 5.62 44.89
CA ALA A 6 -34.33 5.18 43.83
C ALA A 6 -35.00 4.07 43.01
N ALA A 7 -34.87 4.08 41.68
CA ALA A 7 -34.79 2.87 40.86
C ALA A 7 -34.39 3.20 39.42
N TRP A 8 -33.36 2.51 38.96
CA TRP A 8 -32.99 2.36 37.56
C TRP A 8 -34.02 1.51 36.80
N CYS A 9 -34.32 1.91 35.56
CA CYS A 9 -34.54 1.05 34.39
C CYS A 9 -34.43 2.03 33.20
N GLY A 10 -33.58 1.81 32.20
CA GLY A 10 -33.62 0.62 31.34
C GLY A 10 -34.49 0.96 30.12
N GLU A 11 -33.84 1.09 28.96
CA GLU A 11 -34.42 1.12 27.61
C GLU A 11 -35.02 2.45 27.10
N THR A 12 -34.26 3.15 26.26
CA THR A 12 -34.73 3.53 24.91
C THR A 12 -33.52 3.61 23.98
N LEU A 13 -33.44 2.63 23.07
CA LEU A 13 -32.64 2.68 21.84
C LEU A 13 -33.00 3.94 21.04
N CYS A 14 -32.01 4.65 20.49
CA CYS A 14 -31.89 4.85 19.05
C CYS A 14 -30.69 5.73 18.67
N ALA A 15 -29.82 5.13 17.85
CA ALA A 15 -29.01 5.76 16.81
C ALA A 15 -28.09 6.92 17.23
N MET A 16 -26.91 6.56 17.75
CA MET A 16 -25.72 7.35 17.44
C MET A 16 -25.42 7.12 15.94
N PRO A 17 -25.28 8.15 15.09
CA PRO A 17 -24.65 7.99 13.79
C PRO A 17 -23.16 7.75 14.05
N GLY A 18 -22.84 6.53 14.45
CA GLY A 18 -21.49 5.99 14.34
C GLY A 18 -21.18 5.93 12.86
N GLY A 19 -20.64 7.01 12.33
CA GLY A 19 -19.86 7.02 11.10
C GLY A 19 -18.62 6.16 11.33
N GLY A 20 -18.83 4.86 11.42
CA GLY A 20 -17.78 3.88 11.17
C GLY A 20 -17.49 4.00 9.69
N GLN A 21 -16.56 4.88 9.32
CA GLN A 21 -15.75 4.61 8.14
C GLN A 21 -15.07 3.27 8.42
N GLN A 22 -15.69 2.18 7.96
CA GLN A 22 -14.93 1.01 7.57
C GLN A 22 -13.85 1.53 6.63
N PRO A 23 -12.56 1.28 6.86
CA PRO A 23 -11.56 1.61 5.86
C PRO A 23 -11.86 0.71 4.67
N GLU A 24 -12.56 1.25 3.69
CA GLU A 24 -12.68 0.68 2.36
C GLU A 24 -11.25 0.55 1.85
N MET A 25 -10.72 -0.67 1.91
CA MET A 25 -9.39 -0.98 1.40
C MET A 25 -9.47 -1.16 -0.11
N ASP A 26 -9.96 -0.13 -0.80
CA ASP A 26 -9.90 -0.03 -2.26
C ASP A 26 -8.50 0.47 -2.72
N THR A 27 -7.57 0.58 -1.77
CA THR A 27 -6.20 0.98 -2.02
C THR A 27 -5.50 -0.05 -2.89
N MET A 28 -4.90 0.41 -3.99
CA MET A 28 -4.04 -0.40 -4.85
C MET A 28 -2.75 -0.83 -4.13
N ILE A 29 -2.84 -1.85 -3.26
CA ILE A 29 -1.69 -2.38 -2.52
C ILE A 29 -0.91 -3.39 -3.36
N ALA A 30 0.40 -3.19 -3.47
CA ALA A 30 1.34 -4.12 -4.08
C ALA A 30 1.48 -5.41 -3.26
N TYR A 31 2.02 -6.47 -3.86
CA TYR A 31 2.22 -7.75 -3.16
C TYR A 31 3.00 -7.60 -1.83
N CYS A 32 4.01 -6.73 -1.80
CA CYS A 32 4.85 -6.49 -0.64
C CYS A 32 4.27 -5.52 0.40
N GLY A 33 3.07 -4.98 0.17
CA GLY A 33 2.45 -4.00 1.05
C GLY A 33 2.77 -2.55 0.71
N LEU A 34 3.46 -2.25 -0.39
CA LEU A 34 3.59 -0.87 -0.89
C LEU A 34 2.23 -0.34 -1.35
N ASP A 35 1.94 0.89 -1.00
CA ASP A 35 0.75 1.60 -1.46
C ASP A 35 1.01 2.24 -2.83
N CYS A 36 0.29 1.79 -3.86
CA CYS A 36 0.43 2.34 -5.21
C CYS A 36 -0.31 3.68 -5.39
N GLU A 37 -1.31 4.00 -4.57
CA GLU A 37 -2.03 5.29 -4.67
C GLU A 37 -1.14 6.45 -4.27
N GLY A 38 -0.39 6.28 -3.18
CA GLY A 38 0.63 7.23 -2.75
C GLY A 38 1.96 7.13 -3.49
N CYS A 39 2.11 6.22 -4.45
CA CYS A 39 3.40 5.98 -5.10
C CYS A 39 3.75 7.11 -6.09
N PRO A 40 4.88 7.81 -5.91
CA PRO A 40 5.28 8.89 -6.82
C PRO A 40 5.38 8.46 -8.30
N ILE A 41 5.78 7.22 -8.56
CA ILE A 41 5.89 6.68 -9.93
C ILE A 41 4.50 6.51 -10.56
N HIS A 42 3.52 6.03 -9.79
CA HIS A 42 2.16 5.89 -10.28
C HIS A 42 1.52 7.27 -10.49
N LEU A 43 1.71 8.19 -9.55
CA LEU A 43 1.26 9.59 -9.71
C LEU A 43 1.88 10.26 -10.94
N ALA A 44 3.17 10.05 -11.18
CA ALA A 44 3.85 10.55 -12.39
C ALA A 44 3.29 9.90 -13.67
N THR A 45 2.82 8.66 -13.61
CA THR A 45 2.19 7.96 -14.73
C THR A 45 0.82 8.56 -15.09
N LEU A 46 0.09 9.06 -14.09
CA LEU A 46 -1.24 9.67 -14.26
C LEU A 46 -1.17 11.16 -14.65
N GLU A 47 -0.04 11.83 -14.43
CA GLU A 47 0.16 13.24 -14.80
C GLU A 47 0.11 13.43 -16.33
N GLN A 48 -0.74 14.36 -16.77
CA GLN A 48 -0.95 14.67 -18.18
C GLN A 48 -0.07 15.82 -18.67
N ASP A 49 0.36 16.70 -17.77
CA ASP A 49 1.32 17.76 -18.09
C ASP A 49 2.74 17.19 -18.19
N HIS A 50 3.26 17.10 -19.42
CA HIS A 50 4.58 16.56 -19.70
C HIS A 50 5.72 17.28 -18.96
N SER A 51 5.60 18.58 -18.71
CA SER A 51 6.64 19.34 -18.00
C SER A 51 6.65 18.96 -16.51
N LYS A 52 5.47 18.85 -15.90
CA LYS A 52 5.32 18.38 -14.51
C LYS A 52 5.73 16.92 -14.37
N GLN A 53 5.28 16.05 -15.27
CA GLN A 53 5.66 14.64 -15.29
C GLN A 53 7.18 14.48 -15.36
N ARG A 54 7.86 15.27 -16.20
CA ARG A 54 9.33 15.25 -16.28
C ARG A 54 9.99 15.68 -14.97
N ALA A 55 9.48 16.72 -14.32
CA ALA A 55 9.98 17.16 -13.02
C ALA A 55 9.78 16.09 -11.93
N MET A 56 8.62 15.43 -11.91
CA MET A 56 8.35 14.31 -11.00
C MET A 56 9.34 13.16 -11.21
N ARG A 57 9.58 12.75 -12.47
CA ARG A 57 10.53 11.68 -12.79
C ARG A 57 11.97 12.01 -12.38
N LEU A 58 12.38 13.28 -12.47
CA LEU A 58 13.69 13.74 -11.98
C LEU A 58 13.80 13.57 -10.46
N GLU A 59 12.77 13.97 -9.72
CA GLU A 59 12.76 13.85 -8.26
C GLU A 59 12.70 12.39 -7.80
N ILE A 60 11.94 11.55 -8.50
CA ILE A 60 11.88 10.11 -8.23
C ILE A 60 13.26 9.47 -8.41
N ALA A 61 13.94 9.74 -9.52
CA ALA A 61 15.29 9.25 -9.77
C ALA A 61 16.25 9.63 -8.63
N ARG A 62 16.17 10.89 -8.15
CA ARG A 62 16.96 11.40 -7.03
C ARG A 62 16.68 10.63 -5.73
N ILE A 63 15.40 10.45 -5.37
CA ILE A 63 14.99 9.70 -4.17
C ILE A 63 15.43 8.24 -4.27
N CYS A 64 15.22 7.60 -5.42
CA CYS A 64 15.61 6.22 -5.66
C CYS A 64 17.12 5.99 -5.53
N SER A 65 17.92 6.92 -6.03
CA SER A 65 19.38 6.89 -5.85
C SER A 65 19.78 7.03 -4.39
N GLN A 66 19.18 7.98 -3.66
CA GLN A 66 19.54 8.27 -2.27
C GLN A 66 19.08 7.21 -1.27
N GLN A 67 17.84 6.72 -1.39
CA GLN A 67 17.22 5.86 -0.37
C GLN A 67 17.35 4.37 -0.68
N TYR A 68 17.40 4.02 -1.98
CA TYR A 68 17.39 2.64 -2.42
C TYR A 68 18.70 2.22 -3.10
N CYS A 69 19.70 3.11 -3.14
CA CYS A 69 20.97 2.90 -3.83
C CYS A 69 20.78 2.43 -5.28
N MET A 70 19.72 2.90 -5.94
CA MET A 70 19.41 2.57 -7.33
C MET A 70 19.90 3.68 -8.24
N ASP A 71 20.86 3.37 -9.12
CA ASP A 71 21.36 4.32 -10.11
C ASP A 71 20.37 4.43 -11.27
N LEU A 72 19.31 5.22 -11.04
CA LEU A 72 18.22 5.45 -11.99
C LEU A 72 18.37 6.84 -12.60
N LEU A 73 18.36 6.91 -13.93
CA LEU A 73 18.18 8.17 -14.63
C LEU A 73 16.68 8.53 -14.69
N PRO A 74 16.32 9.81 -14.88
CA PRO A 74 14.92 10.22 -15.03
C PRO A 74 14.18 9.48 -16.16
N GLN A 75 14.90 9.09 -17.20
CA GLN A 75 14.39 8.30 -18.32
C GLN A 75 14.12 6.82 -17.96
N ASP A 76 14.76 6.31 -16.91
CA ASP A 76 14.52 4.96 -16.40
C ASP A 76 13.28 4.89 -15.50
N VAL A 77 12.75 6.05 -15.08
CA VAL A 77 11.46 6.18 -14.40
C VAL A 77 10.32 6.01 -15.41
N THR A 78 10.09 4.75 -15.80
CA THR A 78 9.01 4.37 -16.70
C THR A 78 7.65 4.37 -16.00
N ASP A 79 6.60 4.43 -16.81
CA ASP A 79 5.23 4.34 -16.34
C ASP A 79 4.95 3.02 -15.59
N CYS A 80 4.04 3.08 -14.62
CA CYS A 80 3.68 1.94 -13.79
C CYS A 80 2.18 1.92 -13.51
N ASP A 81 1.52 0.84 -13.93
CA ASP A 81 0.11 0.59 -13.68
C ASP A 81 -0.09 -0.30 -12.42
N GLY A 82 0.96 -0.48 -11.61
CA GLY A 82 0.93 -1.18 -10.33
C GLY A 82 1.45 -2.63 -10.38
N CYS A 83 2.02 -3.07 -9.26
CA CYS A 83 2.71 -4.36 -9.16
C CYS A 83 1.83 -5.58 -9.48
N ARG A 84 0.52 -5.48 -9.20
CA ARG A 84 -0.47 -6.55 -9.42
C ARG A 84 -1.04 -6.56 -10.83
N SER A 85 -0.73 -5.55 -11.64
CA SER A 85 -1.16 -5.51 -13.03
C SER A 85 -0.52 -6.68 -13.81
N GLN A 86 -1.37 -7.48 -14.45
CA GLN A 86 -0.96 -8.58 -15.33
C GLN A 86 -0.66 -8.10 -16.75
N THR A 87 -1.25 -6.96 -17.13
CA THR A 87 -1.15 -6.34 -18.46
C THR A 87 -1.02 -4.83 -18.28
N GLY A 88 0.07 -4.23 -18.74
CA GLY A 88 0.28 -2.80 -18.61
C GLY A 88 1.75 -2.41 -18.52
N ARG A 89 1.99 -1.13 -18.27
CA ARG A 89 3.30 -0.54 -18.08
C ARG A 89 3.79 -0.90 -16.68
N LEU A 90 5.07 -1.26 -16.59
CA LEU A 90 5.70 -1.59 -15.33
C LEU A 90 6.93 -0.70 -15.17
N PHE A 91 7.08 -0.13 -13.98
CA PHE A 91 8.30 0.58 -13.62
C PHE A 91 9.51 -0.33 -13.82
N SER A 92 10.54 0.15 -14.50
CA SER A 92 11.77 -0.58 -14.82
C SER A 92 12.38 -1.27 -13.59
N GLY A 93 12.41 -0.58 -12.44
CA GLY A 93 12.89 -1.15 -11.18
C GLY A 93 12.07 -2.35 -10.67
N CYS A 94 10.78 -2.41 -11.00
CA CYS A 94 9.91 -3.53 -10.64
C CYS A 94 10.10 -4.77 -11.54
N THR A 95 10.76 -4.65 -12.70
CA THR A 95 11.00 -5.79 -13.61
C THR A 95 11.89 -6.86 -12.98
N ARG A 96 12.86 -6.44 -12.15
CA ARG A 96 13.81 -7.31 -11.44
C ARG A 96 13.41 -7.58 -9.99
N CYS A 97 12.21 -7.17 -9.57
CA CYS A 97 11.77 -7.33 -8.19
C CYS A 97 11.51 -8.81 -7.85
N GLU A 98 12.34 -9.38 -6.98
CA GLU A 98 12.23 -10.77 -6.57
C GLU A 98 10.96 -11.08 -5.78
N ILE A 99 10.43 -10.09 -5.03
CA ILE A 99 9.19 -10.26 -4.26
C ILE A 99 8.00 -10.40 -5.21
N ARG A 100 7.92 -9.52 -6.23
CA ARG A 100 6.88 -9.57 -7.26
C ARG A 100 6.93 -10.89 -8.02
N LYS A 101 8.11 -11.30 -8.51
CA LYS A 101 8.29 -12.57 -9.21
C LYS A 101 7.81 -13.75 -8.35
N CYS A 102 8.25 -13.81 -7.10
CA CYS A 102 7.85 -14.86 -6.17
C CYS A 102 6.34 -14.88 -5.88
N ALA A 103 5.68 -13.72 -5.77
CA ALA A 103 4.24 -13.65 -5.56
C ALA A 103 3.46 -14.14 -6.78
N ILE A 104 3.90 -13.79 -7.99
CA ILE A 104 3.30 -14.26 -9.25
C ILE A 104 3.46 -15.78 -9.38
N ASP A 105 4.67 -16.31 -9.19
CA ASP A 105 4.96 -17.74 -9.30
C ASP A 105 4.10 -18.57 -8.32
N ARG A 106 3.84 -18.02 -7.13
CA ARG A 106 3.02 -18.63 -6.09
C ARG A 106 1.52 -18.30 -6.20
N LYS A 107 1.12 -17.53 -7.22
CA LYS A 107 -0.27 -17.08 -7.45
C LYS A 107 -0.89 -16.40 -6.23
N LEU A 108 -0.08 -15.63 -5.49
CA LEU A 108 -0.53 -14.88 -4.33
C LEU A 108 -1.22 -13.58 -4.78
N THR A 109 -2.30 -13.21 -4.11
CA THR A 109 -2.93 -11.88 -4.26
C THR A 109 -2.22 -10.82 -3.43
N SER A 110 -1.62 -11.22 -2.31
CA SER A 110 -0.77 -10.42 -1.42
C SER A 110 0.24 -11.32 -0.70
N CYS A 111 1.42 -10.81 -0.38
CA CYS A 111 2.39 -11.55 0.45
C CYS A 111 1.87 -11.78 1.88
N ALA A 112 0.86 -11.05 2.35
CA ALA A 112 0.18 -11.28 3.62
C ALA A 112 -0.39 -12.71 3.74
N PHE A 113 -0.79 -13.31 2.62
CA PHE A 113 -1.36 -14.66 2.53
C PHE A 113 -0.31 -15.74 2.27
N CYS A 114 0.98 -15.39 2.25
CA CYS A 114 2.04 -16.36 2.07
C CYS A 114 2.20 -17.21 3.33
N VAL A 115 2.26 -18.54 3.18
CA VAL A 115 2.56 -19.48 4.29
C VAL A 115 3.90 -19.20 4.97
N ASN A 116 4.85 -18.61 4.24
CA ASN A 116 6.18 -18.26 4.76
C ASN A 116 6.26 -16.81 5.26
N TYR A 117 5.13 -16.14 5.49
CA TYR A 117 5.11 -14.75 5.96
C TYR A 117 5.54 -14.65 7.44
N ALA A 118 6.45 -13.75 7.85
CA ALA A 118 7.29 -12.87 7.03
C ALA A 118 8.60 -13.58 6.63
N CYS A 119 8.93 -13.66 5.34
CA CYS A 119 10.16 -14.27 4.83
C CYS A 119 11.31 -13.26 4.75
N ASP A 120 12.55 -13.74 4.52
CA ASP A 120 13.74 -12.88 4.49
C ASP A 120 13.67 -11.73 3.47
N LYS A 121 13.05 -11.97 2.31
CA LYS A 121 12.87 -10.94 1.28
C LYS A 121 11.99 -9.79 1.78
N LEU A 122 10.92 -10.12 2.50
CA LEU A 122 10.01 -9.13 3.09
C LEU A 122 10.68 -8.43 4.28
N ARG A 123 11.39 -9.16 5.15
CA ARG A 123 12.14 -8.57 6.27
C ARG A 123 13.10 -7.47 5.80
N LYS A 124 13.92 -7.77 4.78
CA LYS A 124 14.82 -6.78 4.17
C LYS A 124 14.07 -5.58 3.59
N HIS A 125 12.91 -5.82 2.99
CA HIS A 125 12.08 -4.74 2.44
C HIS A 125 11.52 -3.84 3.55
N PHE A 126 11.11 -4.43 4.68
CA PHE A 126 10.59 -3.69 5.83
C PHE A 126 11.63 -2.81 6.51
N ASP A 127 12.92 -3.15 6.42
CA ASP A 127 14.01 -2.29 6.89
C ASP A 127 14.08 -0.97 6.09
N THR A 128 13.64 -0.99 4.82
CA THR A 128 13.56 0.21 3.96
C THR A 128 12.20 0.89 4.01
N ASP A 129 11.10 0.13 4.07
CA ASP A 129 9.74 0.66 4.24
C ASP A 129 8.98 -0.11 5.34
N PRO A 130 9.07 0.35 6.60
CA PRO A 130 8.34 -0.25 7.72
C PRO A 130 6.81 -0.15 7.56
N ALA A 131 6.30 0.86 6.83
CA ALA A 131 4.86 1.04 6.65
C ALA A 131 4.27 -0.08 5.77
N ALA A 132 5.06 -0.65 4.87
CA ALA A 132 4.66 -1.83 4.10
C ALA A 132 4.34 -3.03 5.00
N ARG A 133 5.09 -3.23 6.08
CA ARG A 133 4.81 -4.28 7.07
C ARG A 133 3.46 -4.06 7.72
N THR A 134 3.20 -2.85 8.24
CA THR A 134 1.95 -2.53 8.91
C THR A 134 0.74 -2.79 8.00
N ARG A 135 0.83 -2.40 6.72
CA ARG A 135 -0.24 -2.66 5.74
C ARG A 135 -0.44 -4.16 5.49
N LEU A 136 0.63 -4.97 5.41
CA LEU A 136 0.49 -6.42 5.29
C LEU A 136 -0.11 -7.09 6.53
N GLU A 137 0.24 -6.65 7.74
CA GLU A 137 -0.38 -7.17 8.98
C GLU A 137 -1.88 -6.86 9.04
N VAL A 138 -2.30 -5.65 8.62
CA VAL A 138 -3.72 -5.28 8.53
C VAL A 138 -4.44 -6.21 7.56
N ILE A 139 -3.93 -6.39 6.35
CA ILE A 139 -4.51 -7.30 5.34
C ILE A 139 -4.61 -8.73 5.89
N ARG A 140 -3.59 -9.18 6.63
CA ARG A 140 -3.54 -10.52 7.21
C ARG A 140 -4.56 -10.72 8.33
N SER A 141 -4.84 -9.68 9.12
CA SER A 141 -5.81 -9.72 10.22
C SER A 141 -7.27 -9.60 9.78
N ALA A 142 -7.50 -9.14 8.55
CA ALA A 142 -8.84 -8.94 7.98
C ALA A 142 -9.43 -10.20 7.33
N THR A 143 -8.72 -11.33 7.41
CA THR A 143 -9.14 -12.65 6.87
C THR A 143 -9.29 -13.65 8.01
#